data_AF-T1CSQ5-F1
#
_entry.id   AF-T1CSQ5-F1
#
_cell.length_a   1.000
_cell.length_b   1.000
_cell.length_c   1.000
_cell.angle_alpha   90.00
_cell.angle_beta   90.00
_cell.angle_gamma   90.00
#
_symmetry.space_group_name_H-M   'P 1'
#
loop_
_entity.id
_entity.type
_entity.pdbx_description
1 polymer ?
#
loop_
_entity_poly.entity_id
_entity_poly.type
_entity_poly.pdbx_seq_one_letter_code
_entity_poly.pdbx_strand_id
1 'polypeptide(L)' 'MGGGLRWIACDHGPAQVHAMAREAGGHAQQWHGGDPARPFPEPPSGALLALHRNLKKVFDPAGILNPGLPGFLEG' A
#
# COMPACT_ATOMS: atom_id res chain seq x y z
N MET A 1 10.12 -2.72 -18.84
CA MET A 1 10.27 -2.49 -17.39
C MET A 1 9.32 -3.46 -16.69
N GLY A 2 9.82 -4.52 -16.05
CA GLY A 2 8.98 -5.52 -15.38
C GLY A 2 8.63 -5.03 -13.98
N GLY A 3 7.39 -4.61 -13.76
CA GLY A 3 6.86 -4.36 -12.42
C GLY A 3 6.71 -5.69 -11.68
N GLY A 4 7.78 -6.11 -10.99
CA GLY A 4 7.83 -7.37 -10.26
C GLY A 4 7.77 -7.13 -8.76
N LEU A 5 7.02 -7.97 -8.05
CA LEU A 5 7.05 -8.05 -6.60
C LEU A 5 8.22 -8.93 -6.16
N ARG A 6 8.97 -8.49 -5.14
CA ARG A 6 10.09 -9.24 -4.55
C ARG A 6 9.86 -9.42 -3.06
N TRP A 7 10.13 -10.62 -2.56
CA TRP A 7 10.11 -10.95 -1.14
C TRP A 7 11.54 -10.92 -0.61
N ILE A 8 11.77 -10.20 0.50
CA ILE A 8 13.10 -10.05 1.09
C ILE A 8 12.96 -10.31 2.59
N ALA A 9 13.78 -11.22 3.12
CA ALA A 9 14.04 -11.34 4.54
C ALA A 9 15.26 -10.48 4.89
N CYS A 10 15.16 -9.64 5.91
CA CYS A 10 16.26 -8.79 6.36
C CYS A 10 16.15 -8.44 7.85
N ASP A 11 17.26 -8.05 8.44
CA ASP A 11 17.34 -7.62 9.85
C ASP A 11 17.02 -6.13 10.06
N HIS A 12 16.73 -5.38 8.98
CA HIS A 12 16.33 -3.98 9.06
C HIS A 12 14.92 -3.84 9.66
N GLY A 13 14.72 -2.78 10.43
CA GLY A 13 13.40 -2.44 10.95
C GLY A 13 12.45 -1.99 9.82
N PRO A 14 11.12 -2.15 9.97
CA PRO A 14 10.15 -1.84 8.92
C PRO A 14 10.26 -0.41 8.38
N ALA A 15 10.46 0.57 9.27
CA ALA A 15 10.63 1.97 8.90
C ALA A 15 11.85 2.21 7.98
N GLN A 16 12.95 1.51 8.22
CA GLN A 16 14.16 1.62 7.39
C GLN A 16 13.91 1.04 6.00
N VAL A 17 13.25 -0.13 5.92
CA VAL A 17 12.90 -0.76 4.64
C VAL A 17 11.95 0.12 3.83
N HIS A 18 10.96 0.73 4.47
CA HIS A 18 10.03 1.65 3.79
C HIS A 18 10.76 2.90 3.26
N ALA A 19 11.68 3.48 4.03
CA ALA A 19 12.48 4.62 3.58
C ALA A 19 13.34 4.26 2.35
N MET A 20 14.06 3.13 2.41
CA MET A 20 14.87 2.65 1.29
C MET A 20 14.03 2.38 0.04
N ALA A 21 12.84 1.80 0.18
CA ALA A 21 11.94 1.57 -0.94
C ALA A 21 11.47 2.89 -1.57
N ARG A 22 11.13 3.90 -0.75
CA ARG A 22 10.74 5.24 -1.23
C ARG A 22 11.88 5.95 -1.95
N GLU A 23 13.10 5.88 -1.44
CA GLU A 23 14.30 6.42 -2.09
C GLU A 23 14.56 5.77 -3.46
N ALA A 24 14.28 4.47 -3.58
CA ALA A 24 14.35 3.73 -4.84
C ALA A 24 13.15 3.98 -5.79
N GLY A 25 12.20 4.84 -5.42
CA GLY A 25 10.98 5.12 -6.19
C GLY A 25 9.92 4.01 -6.14
N GLY A 26 10.03 3.09 -5.19
CA GLY A 26 9.13 1.97 -4.96
C GLY A 26 8.35 2.06 -3.64
N HIS A 27 7.80 0.92 -3.23
CA HIS A 27 7.10 0.74 -1.95
C HIS A 27 7.48 -0.61 -1.34
N ALA A 28 7.30 -0.73 -0.03
CA ALA A 28 7.49 -1.98 0.70
C ALA A 28 6.29 -2.19 1.64
N GLN A 29 5.94 -3.45 1.87
CA GLN A 29 4.94 -3.85 2.85
C GLN A 29 5.49 -5.01 3.67
N GLN A 30 5.34 -4.93 4.98
CA GLN A 30 5.68 -6.04 5.86
C GLN A 30 4.63 -7.15 5.74
N TRP A 31 5.08 -8.38 5.50
CA TRP A 31 4.21 -9.54 5.27
C TRP A 31 4.08 -10.47 6.48
N HIS A 32 5.13 -10.60 7.28
CA HIS A 32 5.14 -11.43 8.50
C HIS A 32 5.58 -10.61 9.72
N GLY A 33 5.02 -10.92 10.90
CA GLY A 33 5.34 -10.25 12.17
C GLY A 33 4.86 -8.80 12.27
N GLY A 34 3.95 -8.37 11.38
CA GLY A 34 3.39 -7.02 11.38
C GLY A 34 2.23 -6.89 12.37
N ASP A 35 1.81 -5.64 12.63
CA ASP A 35 0.64 -5.35 13.46
C ASP A 35 -0.65 -5.87 12.76
N PRO A 36 -1.37 -6.84 13.35
CA PRO A 36 -2.63 -7.34 12.80
C PRO A 36 -3.69 -6.24 12.68
N ALA A 37 -3.59 -5.16 13.46
CA ALA A 37 -4.48 -4.00 13.40
C ALA A 37 -4.12 -3.01 12.28
N ARG A 38 -2.95 -3.16 11.63
CA ARG A 38 -2.58 -2.46 10.39
C ARG A 38 -2.28 -3.45 9.26
N PRO A 39 -3.31 -4.14 8.72
CA PRO A 39 -3.10 -5.09 7.63
C PRO A 39 -2.80 -4.42 6.29
N PHE A 40 -2.95 -3.10 6.19
CA PHE A 40 -3.00 -2.41 4.90
C PHE A 40 -1.66 -1.76 4.52
N PRO A 41 -1.31 -1.81 3.22
CA PRO A 41 -0.09 -1.20 2.73
C PRO A 41 -0.11 0.31 2.95
N GLU A 42 1.07 0.92 3.03
CA GLU A 42 1.19 2.37 2.93
C GLU A 42 0.46 2.83 1.66
N PRO A 43 -0.48 3.78 1.75
CA PRO A 43 -1.24 4.20 0.60
C PRO A 43 -0.30 4.78 -0.46
N PRO A 44 -0.59 4.55 -1.76
CA PRO A 44 0.23 5.10 -2.83
C PRO A 44 0.31 6.62 -2.73
N SER A 45 1.38 7.22 -3.28
CA SER A 45 1.58 8.67 -3.24
C SER A 45 0.48 9.45 -3.99
N GLY A 46 0.30 10.73 -3.65
CA GLY A 46 -0.88 11.55 -3.96
C GLY A 46 -1.59 11.33 -5.31
N ALA A 47 -0.86 11.40 -6.43
CA ALA A 47 -1.49 11.23 -7.75
C ALA A 47 -2.00 9.80 -7.98
N LEU A 48 -1.24 8.80 -7.54
CA LEU A 48 -1.62 7.40 -7.66
C LEU A 48 -2.76 7.04 -6.69
N LEU A 49 -2.81 7.67 -5.51
CA LEU A 49 -3.96 7.54 -4.60
C LEU A 49 -5.23 8.11 -5.21
N ALA A 50 -5.16 9.28 -5.84
CA ALA A 50 -6.30 9.89 -6.52
C ALA A 50 -6.82 8.99 -7.65
N LEU A 51 -5.91 8.43 -8.46
CA LEU A 51 -6.28 7.45 -9.49
C LEU A 51 -6.94 6.21 -8.88
N HIS A 52 -6.37 5.65 -7.81
CA HIS A 52 -6.90 4.45 -7.17
C HIS A 52 -8.30 4.69 -6.59
N ARG A 53 -8.54 5.86 -5.97
CA ARG A 53 -9.88 6.27 -5.50
C ARG A 53 -10.89 6.39 -6.63
N ASN A 54 -10.50 6.98 -7.76
CA ASN A 54 -11.38 7.11 -8.92
C ASN A 54 -11.76 5.73 -9.50
N LEU A 55 -10.78 4.83 -9.61
CA LEU A 55 -11.05 3.43 -10.01
C LEU A 55 -11.97 2.74 -9.00
N LYS A 56 -11.69 2.89 -7.70
CA LYS A 56 -12.51 2.29 -6.63
C LYS A 56 -13.98 2.71 -6.71
N LYS A 57 -14.25 3.99 -6.96
CA LYS A 57 -15.61 4.53 -7.12
C LYS A 57 -16.37 3.90 -8.29
N VAL A 58 -15.68 3.62 -9.40
CA VAL A 58 -16.30 3.02 -10.59
C VAL A 58 -16.52 1.51 -10.43
N PHE A 59 -15.54 0.81 -9.87
CA PHE A 59 -15.57 -0.66 -9.79
C PHE A 59 -16.24 -1.21 -8.53
N ASP A 60 -16.37 -0.42 -7.48
CA ASP A 60 -17.02 -0.82 -6.23
C ASP A 60 -17.86 0.32 -5.64
N PRO A 61 -18.93 0.73 -6.33
CA PRO A 61 -19.79 1.84 -5.90
C PRO A 61 -20.52 1.54 -4.58
N ALA A 62 -20.70 0.26 -4.24
CA ALA A 62 -21.31 -0.19 -2.99
C ALA A 62 -20.29 -0.35 -1.84
N GLY A 63 -18.99 -0.20 -2.10
CA GLY A 63 -17.94 -0.29 -1.08
C GLY A 63 -17.79 -1.68 -0.44
N ILE A 64 -18.11 -2.76 -1.17
CA ILE A 64 -18.12 -4.13 -0.67
C ILE A 64 -16.70 -4.70 -0.55
N LEU A 65 -15.79 -4.32 -1.45
CA LEU A 65 -14.46 -4.90 -1.50
C LEU A 65 -13.53 -4.19 -0.50
N ASN A 66 -12.98 -4.91 0.47
CA ASN A 66 -12.02 -4.40 1.47
C ASN A 66 -12.50 -3.10 2.18
N PRO A 67 -13.65 -3.13 2.87
CA PRO A 67 -14.18 -1.97 3.57
C PRO A 67 -13.22 -1.52 4.69
N GLY A 68 -13.13 -0.20 4.92
CA GLY A 68 -12.31 0.38 5.99
C GLY A 68 -10.83 0.62 5.65
N LEU A 69 -10.43 0.41 4.40
CA LEU A 69 -9.07 0.69 3.90
C LEU A 69 -8.73 2.19 4.01
N PRO A 70 -7.73 2.59 4.84
CA PRO A 70 -7.35 4.00 5.00
C PRO A 70 -6.90 4.62 3.68
N GLY A 71 -7.31 5.86 3.40
CA GLY A 71 -6.91 6.61 2.21
C GLY A 71 -7.71 6.29 0.93
N PHE A 72 -8.54 5.24 0.92
CA PHE A 72 -9.35 4.86 -0.24
C PHE A 72 -10.82 5.26 -0.14
N LEU A 73 -11.29 5.66 1.06
CA LEU A 73 -12.70 6.00 1.32
C LEU A 73 -12.97 7.49 1.56
N GLU A 74 -11.96 8.35 1.66
CA GLU A 74 -12.22 9.79 1.80
C GLU A 74 -12.35 10.46 0.43
N GLY A 75 -13.42 11.21 0.25
CA GLY A 75 -13.67 12.13 -0.85
C GLY A 75 -14.71 13.13 -0.43
#